data_AF-D8MSS9-F1
#
_entry.id   AF-D8MSS9-F1
#
_cell.length_a   1.000
_cell.length_b   1.000
_cell.length_c   1.000
_cell.angle_alpha   90.00
_cell.angle_beta   90.00
_cell.angle_gamma   90.00
#
_symmetry.space_group_name_H-M   'P 1'
#
loop_
_entity.id
_entity.type
_entity.pdbx_description
1 polymer ?
#
loop_
_entity_poly.entity_id
_entity_poly.type
_entity_poly.pdbx_seq_one_letter_code
_entity_poly.pdbx_strand_id
1 'polypeptide(L)'
;MTHIPSRYLSRALLILAITAMSAGPAYAISAKYRAQLEASGCTQMTDGVSCDIHKTKAQNASRQTQPEEIDAMIGQPISDTAERLLAEGWKPQNGRWYQGDRVLTLTVVDEVVKHARLAQRNDR
;
A
#
# COMPACT_ATOMS: atom_id res chain seq x y z
N MET A 1 -43.30 12.98 33.37
CA MET A 1 -42.09 13.70 32.92
C MET A 1 -40.88 13.05 33.55
N THR A 2 -39.94 12.58 32.74
CA THR A 2 -38.77 11.78 33.12
C THR A 2 -37.79 12.59 33.98
N HIS A 3 -37.65 12.19 35.25
CA HIS A 3 -36.71 12.81 36.18
C HIS A 3 -35.32 12.16 35.97
N ILE A 4 -34.44 12.83 35.24
CA ILE A 4 -33.07 12.36 34.99
C ILE A 4 -32.27 12.52 36.31
N PRO A 5 -31.76 11.44 36.93
CA PRO A 5 -31.06 11.56 38.21
C PRO A 5 -29.73 12.30 38.03
N SER A 6 -29.42 13.25 38.91
CA SER A 6 -28.20 14.09 38.90
C SER A 6 -26.89 13.29 38.73
N ARG A 7 -26.84 12.05 39.20
CA ARG A 7 -25.70 11.12 39.01
C ARG A 7 -25.43 10.74 37.55
N TYR A 8 -26.46 10.75 36.70
CA TYR A 8 -26.36 10.53 35.25
C TYR A 8 -25.85 11.77 34.52
N LEU A 9 -26.20 12.97 34.99
CA LEU A 9 -25.65 14.24 34.48
C LEU A 9 -24.14 14.34 34.78
N SER A 10 -23.69 13.97 35.98
CA SER A 10 -22.26 13.96 36.33
C SER A 10 -21.45 12.93 35.55
N ARG A 11 -22.02 11.74 35.29
CA ARG A 11 -21.38 10.70 34.45
C ARG A 11 -21.36 11.11 32.97
N ALA A 12 -22.43 11.72 32.46
CA ALA A 12 -22.49 12.22 31.09
C ALA A 12 -21.47 13.35 30.85
N LEU A 13 -21.27 14.25 31.82
CA LEU A 13 -20.24 15.29 31.75
C LEU A 13 -18.82 14.71 31.69
N LEU A 14 -18.56 13.66 32.47
CA LEU A 14 -17.26 12.99 32.52
C LEU A 14 -16.94 12.27 31.19
N ILE A 15 -17.94 11.64 30.56
CA ILE A 15 -17.78 10.99 29.25
C ILE A 15 -17.56 12.02 28.13
N LEU A 16 -18.22 13.18 28.20
CA LEU A 16 -18.03 14.26 27.23
C LEU A 16 -16.64 14.91 27.33
N ALA A 17 -16.06 14.98 28.53
CA ALA A 17 -14.70 15.51 28.72
C ALA A 17 -13.61 14.60 28.11
N ILE A 18 -13.80 13.28 28.13
CA ILE A 18 -12.79 12.31 27.64
C ILE A 18 -12.72 12.27 26.09
N THR A 19 -13.81 12.61 25.40
CA THR A 19 -13.88 12.59 23.92
C THR A 19 -13.29 13.84 23.26
N ALA A 20 -13.00 14.91 24.01
CA ALA A 20 -12.43 16.14 23.46
C ALA A 20 -10.91 16.08 23.19
N MET A 21 -10.22 14.99 23.58
CA MET A 21 -8.76 14.90 23.55
C MET A 21 -8.16 14.14 22.35
N SER A 22 -8.96 13.79 21.33
CA SER A 22 -8.47 12.99 20.18
C SER A 22 -8.30 13.76 18.87
N ALA A 23 -8.56 15.07 18.83
CA ALA A 23 -8.32 15.91 17.65
C ALA A 23 -6.89 16.48 17.62
N GLY A 24 -5.88 15.61 17.76
CA GLY A 24 -4.50 15.98 17.44
C GLY A 24 -4.31 16.09 15.92
N PRO A 25 -3.46 16.98 15.41
CA PRO A 25 -3.17 17.03 13.98
C PRO A 25 -2.64 15.68 13.52
N ALA A 26 -3.37 15.06 12.59
CA ALA A 26 -2.96 13.85 11.91
C ALA A 26 -1.59 14.09 11.26
N TYR A 27 -0.56 13.41 11.78
CA TYR A 27 0.81 13.28 11.27
C TYR A 27 1.45 14.58 10.74
N ALA A 28 2.29 15.19 11.58
CA ALA A 28 3.19 16.27 11.17
C ALA A 28 4.30 15.74 10.22
N ILE A 29 3.93 15.40 8.99
CA ILE A 29 4.86 15.14 7.89
C ILE A 29 5.63 16.45 7.65
N SER A 30 6.95 16.44 7.85
CA SER A 30 7.77 17.64 7.69
C SER A 30 7.62 18.22 6.28
N ALA A 31 7.68 19.55 6.15
CA ALA A 31 7.60 20.21 4.84
C ALA A 31 8.65 19.66 3.86
N LYS A 32 9.86 19.39 4.38
CA LYS A 32 10.95 18.76 3.63
C LYS A 32 10.62 17.34 3.17
N TYR A 33 9.96 16.53 4.00
CA TYR A 33 9.59 15.16 3.63
C TYR A 33 8.45 15.16 2.60
N ARG A 34 7.47 16.06 2.73
CA ARG A 34 6.39 16.24 1.75
C ARG A 34 6.94 16.66 0.37
N ALA A 35 7.86 17.61 0.33
CA ALA A 35 8.53 18.02 -0.90
C ALA A 35 9.35 16.88 -1.54
N GLN A 36 9.98 16.04 -0.73
CA GLN A 36 10.71 14.86 -1.22
C GLN A 36 9.76 13.82 -1.83
N LEU A 37 8.62 13.54 -1.19
CA LEU A 37 7.58 12.66 -1.75
C LEU A 37 7.08 13.16 -3.12
N GLU A 38 6.81 14.46 -3.24
CA GLU A 38 6.39 15.08 -4.50
C GLU A 38 7.47 14.99 -5.61
N ALA A 39 8.73 15.29 -5.26
CA ALA A 39 9.85 15.27 -6.21
C ALA A 39 10.21 13.84 -6.68
N SER A 40 10.11 12.86 -5.78
CA SER A 40 10.36 11.44 -6.05
C SER A 40 9.16 10.73 -6.69
N GLY A 41 7.96 11.30 -6.59
CA GLY A 41 6.71 10.67 -7.00
C GLY A 41 6.23 9.56 -6.06
N CYS A 42 6.85 9.40 -4.90
CA CYS A 42 6.44 8.43 -3.89
C CYS A 42 5.28 8.94 -3.04
N THR A 43 4.50 8.02 -2.48
CA THR A 43 3.62 8.27 -1.33
C THR A 43 4.28 7.79 -0.04
N GLN A 44 3.78 8.24 1.11
CA GLN A 44 4.27 7.77 2.41
C GLN A 44 4.12 6.25 2.59
N MET A 45 3.16 5.61 1.93
CA MET A 45 2.98 4.15 2.00
C MET A 45 3.94 3.37 1.11
N THR A 46 4.43 4.01 0.04
CA THR A 46 5.30 3.37 -0.97
C THR A 46 6.79 3.63 -0.74
N ASP A 47 7.11 4.67 0.03
CA ASP A 47 8.48 5.04 0.42
C ASP A 47 9.16 3.89 1.17
N GLY A 48 10.28 3.40 0.65
CA GLY A 48 11.04 2.28 1.21
C GLY A 48 10.45 0.89 0.95
N VAL A 49 9.31 0.81 0.24
CA VAL A 49 8.68 -0.46 -0.15
C VAL A 49 8.89 -0.71 -1.64
N SER A 50 8.25 0.11 -2.48
CA SER A 50 8.29 -0.01 -3.94
C SER A 50 8.83 1.24 -4.63
N CYS A 51 9.00 2.33 -3.87
CA CYS A 51 9.46 3.63 -4.32
C CYS A 51 10.58 4.14 -3.40
N ASP A 52 11.64 4.69 -3.97
CA ASP A 52 12.77 5.22 -3.23
C ASP A 52 12.69 6.76 -3.22
N ILE A 53 12.46 7.35 -2.04
CA ILE A 53 12.29 8.79 -1.91
C ILE A 53 13.54 9.60 -2.27
N HIS A 54 14.71 8.97 -2.31
CA HIS A 54 15.96 9.60 -2.72
C HIS A 54 16.19 9.55 -4.23
N LYS A 55 15.32 8.87 -4.99
CA LYS A 55 15.35 8.83 -6.46
C LYS A 55 14.39 9.86 -7.05
N THR A 56 14.70 10.28 -8.28
CA THR A 56 13.80 11.13 -9.07
C THR A 56 12.55 10.36 -9.49
N LYS A 57 11.47 11.10 -9.79
CA LYS A 57 10.24 10.53 -10.36
C LYS A 57 10.49 9.64 -11.57
N ALA A 58 11.38 10.03 -12.47
CA ALA A 58 11.72 9.25 -13.66
C ALA A 58 12.45 7.94 -13.31
N GLN A 59 13.36 7.96 -12.33
CA GLN A 59 14.05 6.77 -11.86
C GLN A 59 13.11 5.80 -11.15
N ASN A 60 12.18 6.30 -10.33
CA ASN A 60 11.17 5.46 -9.69
C ASN A 60 10.17 4.89 -10.71
N ALA A 61 9.77 5.68 -11.71
CA ALA A 61 8.88 5.22 -12.78
C ALA A 61 9.54 4.18 -13.70
N SER A 62 10.87 4.15 -13.80
CA SER A 62 11.64 3.17 -14.58
C SER A 62 12.14 1.99 -13.76
N ARG A 63 11.84 1.95 -12.45
CA ARG A 63 12.18 0.82 -11.59
C ARG A 63 11.44 -0.42 -12.08
N GLN A 64 12.19 -1.48 -12.31
CA GLN A 64 11.65 -2.80 -12.60
C GLN A 64 11.53 -3.59 -11.30
N THR A 65 10.43 -4.31 -11.10
CA THR A 65 10.27 -5.25 -9.98
C THR A 65 11.38 -6.29 -10.04
N GLN A 66 12.16 -6.48 -8.97
CA GLN A 66 13.27 -7.43 -8.98
C GLN A 66 12.78 -8.88 -8.75
N PRO A 67 13.52 -9.92 -9.17
CA PRO A 67 13.13 -11.31 -8.96
C PRO A 67 12.85 -11.66 -7.50
N GLU A 68 13.62 -11.11 -6.55
CA GLU A 68 13.45 -11.38 -5.12
C GLU A 68 12.10 -10.84 -4.60
N GLU A 69 11.61 -9.74 -5.17
CA GLU A 69 10.29 -9.18 -4.86
C GLU A 69 9.16 -10.04 -5.41
N ILE A 70 9.40 -10.74 -6.53
CA ILE A 70 8.47 -11.73 -7.09
C ILE A 70 8.42 -12.97 -6.21
N ASP A 71 9.57 -13.46 -5.73
CA ASP A 71 9.64 -14.62 -4.83
C ASP A 71 8.93 -14.34 -3.50
N ALA A 72 9.01 -13.10 -3.01
CA ALA A 72 8.30 -12.65 -1.81
C ALA A 72 6.76 -12.63 -1.98
N MET A 73 6.23 -12.78 -3.19
CA MET A 73 4.78 -12.93 -3.42
C MET A 73 4.28 -14.34 -3.11
N ILE A 74 5.16 -15.34 -3.08
CA ILE A 74 4.78 -16.73 -2.78
C ILE A 74 4.30 -16.81 -1.32
N GLY A 75 3.15 -17.45 -1.12
CA GLY A 75 2.48 -17.56 0.18
C GLY A 75 1.63 -16.35 0.55
N GLN A 76 1.62 -15.28 -0.25
CA GLN A 76 0.77 -14.11 -0.03
C GLN A 76 -0.63 -14.33 -0.63
N PRO A 77 -1.67 -13.67 -0.07
CA PRO A 77 -2.96 -13.56 -0.71
C PRO A 77 -2.84 -12.95 -2.11
N ILE A 78 -3.63 -13.47 -3.05
CA ILE A 78 -3.67 -12.93 -4.42
C ILE A 78 -4.22 -11.51 -4.45
N SER A 79 -5.10 -11.13 -3.52
CA SER A 79 -5.59 -9.74 -3.38
C SER A 79 -4.44 -8.77 -3.19
N ASP A 80 -3.61 -9.02 -2.18
CA ASP A 80 -2.53 -8.13 -1.75
C ASP A 80 -1.42 -8.10 -2.83
N THR A 81 -1.16 -9.27 -3.42
CA THR A 81 -0.22 -9.40 -4.54
C THR A 81 -0.70 -8.62 -5.76
N ALA A 82 -1.99 -8.71 -6.11
CA ALA A 82 -2.57 -7.99 -7.23
C ALA A 82 -2.53 -6.48 -7.02
N GLU A 83 -2.85 -6.00 -5.80
CA GLU A 83 -2.74 -4.58 -5.45
C GLU A 83 -1.31 -4.06 -5.62
N ARG A 84 -0.31 -4.80 -5.14
CA ARG A 84 1.11 -4.46 -5.34
C ARG A 84 1.48 -4.39 -6.82
N LEU A 85 1.11 -5.41 -7.59
CA LEU A 85 1.41 -5.48 -9.01
C LEU A 85 0.80 -4.29 -9.77
N LEU A 86 -0.45 -3.93 -9.47
CA LEU A 86 -1.10 -2.75 -10.04
C LEU A 86 -0.37 -1.45 -9.67
N ALA A 87 0.05 -1.30 -8.41
CA ALA A 87 0.81 -0.14 -7.94
C ALA A 87 2.18 -0.01 -8.64
N GLU A 88 2.82 -1.13 -8.95
CA GLU A 88 4.08 -1.22 -9.70
C GLU A 88 3.88 -1.13 -11.23
N GLY A 89 2.66 -0.89 -11.69
CA GLY A 89 2.34 -0.68 -13.10
C GLY A 89 2.23 -1.95 -13.93
N TRP A 90 2.15 -3.12 -13.31
CA TRP A 90 1.83 -4.36 -14.00
C TRP A 90 0.37 -4.36 -14.46
N LYS A 91 0.13 -4.88 -15.65
CA LYS A 91 -1.19 -4.95 -16.26
C LYS A 91 -1.69 -6.39 -16.31
N PRO A 92 -2.85 -6.71 -15.71
CA PRO A 92 -3.42 -8.05 -15.81
C PRO A 92 -4.02 -8.28 -17.20
N GLN A 93 -3.82 -9.49 -17.74
CA GLN A 93 -4.46 -9.96 -18.96
C GLN A 93 -4.52 -11.49 -18.94
N ASN A 94 -5.74 -12.04 -18.84
CA ASN A 94 -6.04 -13.48 -18.90
C ASN A 94 -5.13 -14.34 -18.00
N GLY A 95 -5.04 -14.00 -16.71
CA GLY A 95 -4.24 -14.75 -15.73
C GLY A 95 -2.72 -14.51 -15.79
N ARG A 96 -2.26 -13.58 -16.64
CA ARG A 96 -0.85 -13.16 -16.71
C ARG A 96 -0.74 -11.66 -16.47
N TRP A 97 0.40 -11.23 -15.96
CA TRP A 97 0.71 -9.84 -15.65
C TRP A 97 1.83 -9.35 -16.56
N TYR A 98 1.72 -8.12 -17.06
CA TYR A 98 2.66 -7.56 -18.04
C TYR A 98 3.24 -6.23 -17.56
N GLN A 99 4.56 -6.08 -17.66
CA GLN A 99 5.29 -4.82 -17.42
C GLN A 99 6.37 -4.68 -18.49
N GLY A 100 6.10 -3.84 -19.51
CA GLY A 100 6.93 -3.79 -20.71
C GLY A 100 7.00 -5.15 -21.42
N ASP A 101 8.22 -5.64 -21.66
CA ASP A 101 8.47 -6.95 -22.25
C ASP A 101 8.51 -8.09 -21.23
N ARG A 102 8.16 -7.83 -19.96
CA ARG A 102 8.15 -8.86 -18.91
C ARG A 102 6.75 -9.44 -18.75
N VAL A 103 6.70 -10.75 -18.51
CA VAL A 103 5.48 -11.49 -18.19
C VAL A 103 5.66 -12.19 -16.86
N LEU A 104 4.75 -11.91 -15.94
CA LEU A 104 4.64 -12.61 -14.66
C LEU A 104 3.42 -13.51 -14.68
N THR A 105 3.64 -14.80 -14.41
CA THR A 105 2.58 -15.79 -14.25
C THR A 105 2.49 -16.17 -12.78
N LEU A 106 1.30 -16.07 -12.20
CA LEU A 106 1.03 -16.49 -10.83
C LEU A 106 0.17 -17.76 -10.86
N THR A 107 0.58 -18.78 -10.12
CA THR A 107 -0.26 -19.94 -9.82
C THR A 107 -0.91 -19.72 -8.47
N VAL A 108 -2.24 -19.59 -8.46
CA VAL A 108 -3.02 -19.32 -7.25
C VAL A 108 -3.80 -20.57 -6.87
N VAL A 109 -3.72 -20.96 -5.59
CA VAL A 109 -4.48 -22.07 -5.01
C VAL A 109 -5.04 -21.59 -3.68
N ASP A 110 -6.35 -21.74 -3.49
CA ASP A 110 -7.07 -21.25 -2.30
C ASP A 110 -6.78 -19.78 -2.00
N GLU A 111 -6.84 -18.93 -3.03
CA GLU A 111 -6.57 -17.48 -2.96
C GLU A 111 -5.13 -17.10 -2.55
N VAL A 112 -4.22 -18.08 -2.44
CA VAL A 112 -2.82 -17.87 -2.11
C VAL A 112 -1.93 -18.16 -3.30
N VAL A 113 -0.94 -17.30 -3.55
CA VAL A 113 0.08 -17.52 -4.58
C VAL A 113 0.98 -18.68 -4.16
N LYS A 114 0.99 -19.77 -4.94
CA LYS A 114 1.86 -20.94 -4.70
C LYS A 114 3.14 -20.90 -5.52
N HIS A 115 3.05 -20.34 -6.72
CA HIS A 115 4.20 -20.16 -7.59
C HIS A 115 4.11 -18.81 -8.31
N ALA A 116 5.26 -18.18 -8.51
CA ALA A 116 5.41 -16.99 -9.31
C ALA A 116 6.55 -17.23 -10.32
N ARG A 117 6.29 -16.97 -11.60
CA ARG A 117 7.27 -17.14 -12.67
C ARG A 117 7.37 -15.88 -13.50
N LEU A 118 8.55 -15.28 -13.49
CA LEU A 118 8.93 -14.17 -14.34
C LEU A 118 9.60 -14.68 -15.63
N ALA A 119 9.21 -14.16 -16.78
CA ALA A 119 9.82 -14.45 -18.08
C ALA A 119 9.82 -13.19 -18.97
N GLN A 120 10.60 -13.19 -20.05
CA GLN A 120 10.40 -12.23 -21.13
C GLN A 120 9.22 -12.65 -22.00
N ARG A 121 8.50 -11.68 -22.58
CA ARG A 121 7.35 -11.89 -23.47
C ARG A 121 7.72 -12.72 -24.69
N ASN A 122 8.99 -12.68 -25.10
CA ASN A 122 9.51 -13.40 -26.25
C ASN A 122 10.19 -14.74 -25.90
N ASP A 123 10.28 -15.14 -24.63
CA ASP A 123 10.87 -16.43 -24.19
C ASP A 123 9.89 -17.61 -24.40
N ARG A 124 9.29 -17.72 -25.59
CA ARG A 124 8.45 -18.87 -25.96
C ARG A 124 9.30 -20.03 -26.47
#